data_AF-A0A4V1SI47-F1
#
_entry.id   AF-A0A4V1SI47-F1
#
_cell.length_a   1.000
_cell.length_b   1.000
_cell.length_c   1.000
_cell.angle_alpha   90.00
_cell.angle_beta   90.00
_cell.angle_gamma   90.00
#
_symmetry.space_group_name_H-M   'P 1'
#
loop_
_entity.id
_entity.type
_entity.pdbx_description
1 polymer ?
#
loop_
_entity_poly.entity_id
_entity_poly.type
_entity_poly.pdbx_seq_one_letter_code
_entity_poly.pdbx_strand_id
1 'polypeptide(L)'
;RLHDFGARGTSSEESAAIGGVAHMINFEGTDTLSAIRAARKYYSAIMPGRSIPAAEHSTITSWGKQSEVDAYRNMLRQFARPGSYVAVVSDSYDLFNAVDNIWGVELRQHVIDSGATVIIRPDSGNVYTIPVETVERLAAKFGYTVNSKGFKVLNHVRVIQGDGIDDEKVIEQILQNLTDAGFATDNIAFGMGGGLLQKVNRDDMKFAMKCSAIKINGEWREVYKDPKTDPNKRSKRGKLALVHEGGWETLPLDGNQWRNELRETYRNGELLHEVTFDQVREPSKKWLARQPVAMAA
;
A
#
# COMPACT_ATOMS: atom_id res chain seq x y z
N ARG A 1 3.36 -1.78 7.49
CA ARG A 1 3.67 -2.19 6.08
C ARG A 1 2.35 -2.32 5.33
N LEU A 2 2.28 -1.99 4.04
CA LEU A 2 1.04 -2.07 3.23
C LEU A 2 1.28 -2.86 1.93
N HIS A 3 0.44 -3.84 1.67
CA HIS A 3 0.47 -4.72 0.50
C HIS A 3 -0.79 -4.52 -0.35
N ASP A 4 -0.63 -4.44 -1.66
CA ASP A 4 -1.73 -4.24 -2.58
C ASP A 4 -2.42 -5.57 -2.94
N PHE A 5 -3.69 -5.68 -2.55
CA PHE A 5 -4.62 -6.79 -2.87
C PHE A 5 -5.71 -6.36 -3.87
N GLY A 6 -5.53 -5.22 -4.54
CA GLY A 6 -6.58 -4.47 -5.23
C GLY A 6 -6.93 -4.95 -6.63
N ALA A 7 -6.14 -5.83 -7.26
CA ALA A 7 -6.34 -6.25 -8.66
C ALA A 7 -7.80 -6.65 -8.99
N ARG A 8 -8.45 -7.44 -8.11
CA ARG A 8 -9.85 -7.89 -8.30
C ARG A 8 -10.90 -6.84 -7.92
N GLY A 9 -10.50 -5.81 -7.17
CA GLY A 9 -11.38 -4.76 -6.65
C GLY A 9 -11.49 -3.54 -7.55
N THR A 10 -10.66 -3.43 -8.59
CA THR A 10 -10.70 -2.32 -9.54
C THR A 10 -11.70 -2.55 -10.67
N SER A 11 -12.12 -1.47 -11.34
CA SER A 11 -13.09 -1.48 -12.45
C SER A 11 -12.56 -2.05 -13.77
N SER A 12 -11.23 -2.16 -13.94
CA SER A 12 -10.61 -2.71 -15.15
C SER A 12 -9.16 -3.15 -14.91
N GLU A 13 -8.63 -3.97 -15.80
CA GLU A 13 -7.21 -4.36 -15.79
C GLU A 13 -6.26 -3.16 -15.93
N GLU A 14 -6.65 -2.17 -16.73
CA GLU A 14 -5.88 -0.92 -16.87
C GLU A 14 -5.90 -0.11 -15.57
N SER A 15 -7.04 -0.05 -14.88
CA SER A 15 -7.16 0.59 -13.56
C SER A 15 -6.31 -0.13 -12.51
N ALA A 16 -6.31 -1.47 -12.49
CA ALA A 16 -5.41 -2.26 -11.64
C ALA A 16 -3.94 -1.92 -11.90
N ALA A 17 -3.56 -1.83 -13.17
CA ALA A 17 -2.19 -1.53 -13.57
C ALA A 17 -1.76 -0.12 -13.13
N ILE A 18 -2.56 0.91 -13.44
CA ILE A 18 -2.25 2.31 -13.10
C ILE A 18 -2.23 2.49 -11.58
N GLY A 19 -3.25 2.01 -10.88
CA GLY A 19 -3.37 2.13 -9.43
C GLY A 19 -2.26 1.41 -8.69
N GLY A 20 -1.95 0.16 -9.07
CA GLY A 20 -0.86 -0.58 -8.46
C GLY A 20 0.53 0.02 -8.74
N VAL A 21 0.76 0.64 -9.90
CA VAL A 21 2.00 1.39 -10.16
C VAL A 21 2.13 2.59 -9.22
N ALA A 22 1.03 3.30 -8.99
CA ALA A 22 0.99 4.42 -8.04
C ALA A 22 1.27 3.95 -6.59
N HIS A 23 0.67 2.85 -6.14
CA HIS A 23 0.98 2.23 -4.84
C HIS A 23 2.48 1.88 -4.73
N MET A 24 3.04 1.31 -5.80
CA MET A 24 4.44 0.94 -5.81
C MET A 24 5.41 2.12 -5.73
N ILE A 25 4.97 3.38 -5.83
CA ILE A 25 5.85 4.52 -5.55
C ILE A 25 6.30 4.52 -4.08
N ASN A 26 5.43 4.08 -3.16
CA ASN A 26 5.65 4.17 -1.72
C ASN A 26 5.93 2.80 -1.06
N PHE A 27 5.42 1.70 -1.63
CA PHE A 27 5.57 0.36 -1.09
C PHE A 27 6.07 -0.62 -2.15
N GLU A 28 6.58 -1.78 -1.74
CA GLU A 28 7.05 -2.82 -2.65
C GLU A 28 6.16 -4.07 -2.65
N GLY A 29 5.19 -4.18 -1.75
CA GLY A 29 4.28 -5.34 -1.66
C GLY A 29 3.07 -5.20 -2.59
N THR A 30 2.91 -6.12 -3.55
CA THR A 30 1.74 -6.16 -4.44
C THR A 30 1.46 -7.57 -4.98
N ASP A 31 0.18 -7.94 -5.03
CA ASP A 31 -0.33 -9.11 -5.77
C ASP A 31 -0.92 -8.71 -7.14
N THR A 32 -0.90 -7.41 -7.46
CA THR A 32 -1.42 -6.85 -8.71
C THR A 32 -0.34 -6.93 -9.80
N LEU A 33 -0.23 -8.12 -10.42
CA LEU A 33 0.78 -8.39 -11.46
C LEU A 33 0.73 -7.41 -12.64
N SER A 34 -0.46 -6.88 -12.97
CA SER A 34 -0.66 -5.89 -14.03
C SER A 34 0.16 -4.61 -13.78
N ALA A 35 0.32 -4.22 -12.53
CA ALA A 35 1.12 -3.07 -12.13
C ALA A 35 2.63 -3.29 -12.39
N ILE A 36 3.14 -4.49 -12.09
CA ILE A 36 4.54 -4.86 -12.39
C ILE A 36 4.80 -4.77 -13.90
N ARG A 37 3.86 -5.25 -14.72
CA ARG A 37 3.96 -5.18 -16.18
C ARG A 37 3.92 -3.73 -16.70
N ALA A 38 3.06 -2.88 -16.13
CA ALA A 38 2.97 -1.48 -16.50
C ALA A 38 4.22 -0.67 -16.11
N ALA A 39 4.74 -0.83 -14.90
CA ALA A 39 5.99 -0.18 -14.47
C ALA A 39 7.20 -0.64 -15.31
N ARG A 40 7.24 -1.91 -15.72
CA ARG A 40 8.23 -2.41 -16.70
C ARG A 40 8.11 -1.71 -18.04
N LYS A 41 6.90 -1.68 -18.60
CA LYS A 41 6.63 -1.18 -19.96
C LYS A 41 6.82 0.33 -20.08
N TYR A 42 6.32 1.09 -19.11
CA TYR A 42 6.21 2.55 -19.22
C TYR A 42 7.28 3.31 -18.42
N TYR A 43 7.98 2.64 -17.50
CA TYR A 43 8.99 3.26 -16.63
C TYR A 43 10.28 2.43 -16.51
N SER A 44 10.50 1.44 -17.39
CA SER A 44 11.69 0.59 -17.44
C SER A 44 12.10 -0.05 -16.10
N ALA A 45 11.13 -0.32 -15.21
CA ALA A 45 11.42 -0.97 -13.93
C ALA A 45 11.83 -2.43 -14.13
N ILE A 46 12.89 -2.92 -13.46
CA ILE A 46 13.27 -4.34 -13.57
C ILE A 46 12.33 -5.23 -12.74
N MET A 47 12.20 -4.93 -11.44
CA MET A 47 11.29 -5.62 -10.52
C MET A 47 10.77 -4.63 -9.46
N PRO A 48 9.72 -3.86 -9.78
CA PRO A 48 9.23 -2.77 -8.91
C PRO A 48 8.50 -3.26 -7.66
N GLY A 49 7.96 -4.48 -7.68
CA GLY A 49 7.18 -5.04 -6.58
C GLY A 49 7.49 -6.52 -6.35
N ARG A 50 7.09 -7.01 -5.18
CA ARG A 50 7.34 -8.36 -4.68
C ARG A 50 6.10 -8.89 -3.96
N SER A 51 5.99 -10.21 -3.89
CA SER A 51 5.04 -10.92 -3.06
C SER A 51 5.67 -12.18 -2.47
N ILE A 52 4.90 -12.88 -1.65
CA ILE A 52 5.27 -14.12 -0.97
C ILE A 52 4.20 -15.19 -1.26
N PRO A 53 4.53 -16.49 -1.12
CA PRO A 53 3.50 -17.53 -1.15
C PRO A 53 2.42 -17.27 -0.10
N ALA A 54 1.17 -17.26 -0.54
CA ALA A 54 0.00 -17.02 0.30
C ALA A 54 -1.11 -18.02 -0.05
N ALA A 55 -1.82 -18.52 0.96
CA ALA A 55 -3.06 -19.28 0.76
C ALA A 55 -4.27 -18.35 0.58
N GLU A 56 -5.25 -18.82 -0.19
CA GLU A 56 -6.62 -18.31 -0.20
C GLU A 56 -7.59 -19.40 0.27
N HIS A 57 -8.84 -19.04 0.60
CA HIS A 57 -9.81 -19.99 1.18
C HIS A 57 -9.99 -21.24 0.32
N SER A 58 -9.97 -21.15 -1.01
CA SER A 58 -10.12 -22.32 -1.90
C SER A 58 -9.03 -23.39 -1.63
N THR A 59 -7.79 -22.97 -1.43
CA THR A 59 -6.63 -23.86 -1.20
C THR A 59 -6.65 -24.54 0.17
N ILE A 60 -7.39 -23.97 1.14
CA ILE A 60 -7.60 -24.54 2.47
C ILE A 60 -8.84 -25.44 2.46
N THR A 61 -9.96 -24.89 2.02
CA THR A 61 -11.28 -25.55 2.07
C THR A 61 -11.39 -26.75 1.12
N SER A 62 -10.57 -26.84 0.07
CA SER A 62 -10.53 -28.01 -0.83
C SER A 62 -10.11 -29.31 -0.12
N TRP A 63 -9.50 -29.23 1.06
CA TRP A 63 -9.15 -30.39 1.90
C TRP A 63 -10.33 -30.87 2.76
N GLY A 64 -11.39 -30.05 2.87
CA GLY A 64 -12.51 -30.30 3.76
C GLY A 64 -12.22 -29.90 5.21
N LYS A 65 -13.27 -29.55 5.95
CA LYS A 65 -13.17 -28.98 7.31
C LYS A 65 -12.40 -29.84 8.30
N GLN A 66 -12.54 -31.17 8.19
CA GLN A 66 -11.86 -32.12 9.07
C GLN A 66 -10.34 -32.19 8.84
N SER A 67 -9.85 -31.72 7.69
CA SER A 67 -8.45 -31.75 7.27
C SER A 67 -7.86 -30.34 7.11
N GLU A 68 -8.42 -29.34 7.80
CA GLU A 68 -7.87 -27.97 7.82
C GLU A 68 -6.40 -27.97 8.27
N VAL A 69 -6.06 -28.77 9.27
CA VAL A 69 -4.67 -28.91 9.73
C VAL A 69 -3.74 -29.51 8.68
N ASP A 70 -4.23 -30.45 7.86
CA ASP A 70 -3.44 -31.04 6.78
C ASP A 70 -3.18 -30.03 5.67
N ALA A 71 -4.15 -29.15 5.38
CA ALA A 71 -3.97 -28.04 4.45
C ALA A 71 -2.88 -27.08 4.92
N TYR A 72 -2.91 -26.68 6.20
CA TYR A 72 -1.88 -25.83 6.81
C TYR A 72 -0.50 -26.52 6.84
N ARG A 73 -0.46 -27.81 7.18
CA ARG A 73 0.76 -28.63 7.15
C ARG A 73 1.35 -28.71 5.75
N ASN A 74 0.51 -28.83 4.72
CA ASN A 74 0.96 -28.80 3.33
C ASN A 74 1.55 -27.42 2.96
N MET A 75 0.93 -26.31 3.36
CA MET A 75 1.50 -24.97 3.14
C MET A 75 2.90 -24.83 3.74
N LEU A 76 3.11 -25.32 4.96
CA LEU A 76 4.44 -25.36 5.59
C LEU A 76 5.41 -26.20 4.75
N ARG A 77 5.01 -27.41 4.35
CA ARG A 77 5.86 -28.32 3.56
C ARG A 77 6.34 -27.68 2.26
N GLN A 78 5.44 -27.00 1.54
CA GLN A 78 5.76 -26.41 0.24
C GLN A 78 6.62 -25.15 0.37
N PHE A 79 6.33 -24.27 1.32
CA PHE A 79 6.81 -22.88 1.29
C PHE A 79 7.61 -22.43 2.52
N ALA A 80 7.49 -23.13 3.66
CA ALA A 80 8.26 -22.77 4.85
C ALA A 80 9.70 -23.26 4.70
N ARG A 81 10.63 -22.31 4.60
CA ARG A 81 12.07 -22.52 4.50
C ARG A 81 12.76 -21.53 5.44
N PRO A 82 13.99 -21.82 5.92
CA PRO A 82 14.71 -20.89 6.79
C PRO A 82 14.80 -19.49 6.18
N GLY A 83 14.33 -18.48 6.90
CA GLY A 83 14.31 -17.09 6.47
C GLY A 83 13.22 -16.71 5.45
N SER A 84 12.33 -17.63 5.06
CA SER A 84 11.19 -17.32 4.17
C SER A 84 9.98 -16.79 4.93
N TYR A 85 9.04 -16.22 4.19
CA TYR A 85 7.71 -15.84 4.68
C TYR A 85 6.65 -16.64 3.92
N VAL A 86 5.64 -17.12 4.64
CA VAL A 86 4.45 -17.76 4.05
C VAL A 86 3.21 -17.24 4.75
N ALA A 87 2.23 -16.77 4.00
CA ALA A 87 0.96 -16.30 4.56
C ALA A 87 -0.13 -17.37 4.43
N VAL A 88 -0.90 -17.58 5.49
CA VAL A 88 -2.00 -18.56 5.48
C VAL A 88 -3.26 -17.94 6.04
N VAL A 89 -4.29 -17.85 5.20
CA VAL A 89 -5.64 -17.49 5.65
C VAL A 89 -6.13 -18.53 6.64
N SER A 90 -6.49 -18.08 7.84
CA SER A 90 -6.67 -18.96 9.00
C SER A 90 -8.06 -18.87 9.62
N ASP A 91 -9.04 -18.30 8.92
CA ASP A 91 -10.41 -18.12 9.38
C ASP A 91 -11.44 -18.84 8.51
N SER A 92 -11.02 -19.89 7.78
CA SER A 92 -11.92 -20.67 6.92
C SER A 92 -13.10 -21.27 7.68
N TYR A 93 -12.90 -21.59 8.97
CA TYR A 93 -13.96 -22.13 9.83
C TYR A 93 -14.01 -21.49 11.22
N ASP A 94 -12.87 -21.39 11.90
CA ASP A 94 -12.75 -20.79 13.25
C ASP A 94 -11.32 -20.31 13.46
N LEU A 95 -11.13 -18.98 13.42
CA LEU A 95 -9.83 -18.34 13.57
C LEU A 95 -9.14 -18.67 14.89
N PHE A 96 -9.88 -18.67 15.99
CA PHE A 96 -9.29 -18.86 17.31
C PHE A 96 -8.91 -20.32 17.54
N ASN A 97 -9.73 -21.27 17.05
CA ASN A 97 -9.32 -22.66 17.03
C ASN A 97 -8.06 -22.87 16.16
N ALA A 98 -8.02 -22.26 14.97
CA ALA A 98 -6.85 -22.35 14.10
C ALA A 98 -5.59 -21.79 14.77
N VAL A 99 -5.66 -20.64 15.44
CA VAL A 99 -4.53 -20.04 16.15
C VAL A 99 -4.14 -20.86 17.38
N ASP A 100 -5.10 -21.20 18.25
CA ASP A 100 -4.79 -21.75 19.56
C ASP A 100 -4.45 -23.24 19.55
N ASN A 101 -5.09 -24.01 18.66
CA ASN A 101 -5.00 -25.46 18.66
C ASN A 101 -4.23 -25.98 17.45
N ILE A 102 -4.43 -25.41 16.26
CA ILE A 102 -3.73 -25.90 15.06
C ILE A 102 -2.33 -25.30 14.98
N TRP A 103 -2.20 -23.99 14.80
CA TRP A 103 -0.91 -23.31 14.75
C TRP A 103 -0.18 -23.38 16.09
N GLY A 104 -0.90 -23.09 17.18
CA GLY A 104 -0.34 -22.95 18.51
C GLY A 104 -0.05 -24.27 19.25
N VAL A 105 -0.55 -25.42 18.76
CA VAL A 105 -0.28 -26.73 19.37
C VAL A 105 0.18 -27.74 18.32
N GLU A 106 -0.71 -28.15 17.40
CA GLU A 106 -0.41 -29.28 16.50
C GLU A 106 0.74 -29.01 15.51
N LEU A 107 0.79 -27.81 14.95
CA LEU A 107 1.80 -27.39 13.97
C LEU A 107 2.91 -26.52 14.58
N ARG A 108 2.83 -26.21 15.88
CA ARG A 108 3.75 -25.25 16.53
C ARG A 108 5.21 -25.60 16.30
N GLN A 109 5.58 -26.86 16.52
CA GLN A 109 6.97 -27.29 16.37
C GLN A 109 7.40 -27.26 14.90
N HIS A 110 6.51 -27.62 13.96
CA HIS A 110 6.80 -27.50 12.53
C HIS A 110 7.07 -26.06 12.09
N VAL A 111 6.35 -25.08 12.66
CA VAL A 111 6.60 -23.65 12.40
C VAL A 111 7.99 -23.26 12.91
N ILE A 112 8.33 -23.61 14.15
CA ILE A 112 9.62 -23.29 14.77
C ILE A 112 10.77 -23.92 14.00
N ASP A 113 10.69 -25.23 13.73
CA ASP A 113 11.74 -26.00 13.07
C ASP A 113 11.94 -25.60 11.61
N SER A 114 10.92 -25.05 10.96
CA SER A 114 11.03 -24.59 9.57
C SER A 114 11.99 -23.40 9.39
N GLY A 115 12.22 -22.63 10.45
CA GLY A 115 12.96 -21.36 10.39
C GLY A 115 12.29 -20.27 9.55
N ALA A 116 11.08 -20.49 9.05
CA ALA A 116 10.28 -19.50 8.34
C ALA A 116 9.57 -18.57 9.32
N THR A 117 9.07 -17.44 8.82
CA THR A 117 8.05 -16.64 9.50
C THR A 117 6.68 -16.92 8.89
N VAL A 118 5.79 -17.54 9.67
CA VAL A 118 4.42 -17.84 9.24
C VAL A 118 3.52 -16.65 9.54
N ILE A 119 2.87 -16.12 8.52
CA ILE A 119 1.99 -14.96 8.62
C ILE A 119 0.55 -15.45 8.67
N ILE A 120 -0.09 -15.31 9.83
CA ILE A 120 -1.48 -15.66 10.05
C ILE A 120 -2.35 -14.54 9.48
N ARG A 121 -3.29 -14.90 8.60
CA ARG A 121 -4.21 -13.95 7.98
C ARG A 121 -5.65 -14.20 8.45
N PRO A 122 -6.17 -13.42 9.39
CA PRO A 122 -7.62 -13.23 9.54
C PRO A 122 -8.19 -12.48 8.34
N ASP A 123 -9.39 -12.84 7.90
CA ASP A 123 -10.07 -12.26 6.74
C ASP A 123 -11.57 -12.01 7.00
N SER A 124 -11.97 -11.95 8.28
CA SER A 124 -13.34 -11.70 8.73
C SER A 124 -13.39 -11.19 10.18
N GLY A 125 -14.53 -10.65 10.57
CA GLY A 125 -14.80 -10.14 11.92
C GLY A 125 -14.53 -8.64 12.08
N ASN A 126 -14.47 -8.16 13.32
CA ASN A 126 -14.26 -6.74 13.59
C ASN A 126 -12.79 -6.35 13.33
N VAL A 127 -12.58 -5.52 12.31
CA VAL A 127 -11.28 -5.08 11.83
C VAL A 127 -10.39 -4.40 12.90
N TYR A 128 -11.00 -3.81 13.94
CA TYR A 128 -10.27 -3.12 15.01
C TYR A 128 -9.81 -4.03 16.15
N THR A 129 -10.43 -5.18 16.32
CA THR A 129 -10.19 -6.08 17.47
C THR A 129 -9.55 -7.40 17.05
N ILE A 130 -10.00 -8.00 15.96
CA ILE A 130 -9.53 -9.31 15.49
C ILE A 130 -8.01 -9.35 15.26
N PRO A 131 -7.36 -8.35 14.63
CA PRO A 131 -5.91 -8.40 14.44
C PRO A 131 -5.15 -8.39 15.76
N VAL A 132 -5.61 -7.59 16.73
CA VAL A 132 -4.96 -7.43 18.04
C VAL A 132 -5.12 -8.72 18.85
N GLU A 133 -6.33 -9.26 18.92
CA GLU A 133 -6.59 -10.53 19.62
C GLU A 133 -5.81 -11.70 19.01
N THR A 134 -5.67 -11.72 17.67
CA THR A 134 -4.84 -12.70 16.97
C THR A 134 -3.37 -12.59 17.40
N VAL A 135 -2.83 -11.37 17.49
CA VAL A 135 -1.46 -11.13 17.98
C VAL A 135 -1.30 -11.61 19.43
N GLU A 136 -2.25 -11.30 20.31
CA GLU A 136 -2.20 -11.71 21.72
C GLU A 136 -2.21 -13.23 21.89
N ARG A 137 -3.10 -13.93 21.17
CA ARG A 137 -3.16 -15.40 21.18
C ARG A 137 -1.89 -16.03 20.63
N LEU A 138 -1.36 -15.50 19.53
CA LEU A 138 -0.07 -15.94 18.98
C LEU A 138 1.08 -15.71 19.97
N ALA A 139 1.07 -14.59 20.70
CA ALA A 139 2.06 -14.31 21.75
C ALA A 139 2.01 -15.35 22.87
N ALA A 140 0.81 -15.77 23.28
CA ALA A 140 0.63 -16.81 24.29
C ALA A 140 1.15 -18.18 23.83
N LYS A 141 1.09 -18.49 22.53
CA LYS A 141 1.48 -19.80 21.98
C LYS A 141 2.95 -19.86 21.54
N PHE A 142 3.45 -18.82 20.89
CA PHE A 142 4.80 -18.78 20.32
C PHE A 142 5.79 -17.98 21.18
N GLY A 143 5.30 -17.21 22.15
CA GLY A 143 6.12 -16.28 22.92
C GLY A 143 6.52 -15.05 22.11
N TYR A 144 7.28 -14.18 22.75
CA TYR A 144 7.76 -12.93 22.18
C TYR A 144 9.11 -12.52 22.79
N THR A 145 9.76 -11.58 22.14
CA THR A 145 10.88 -10.78 22.69
C THR A 145 10.41 -9.36 22.94
N VAL A 146 11.16 -8.56 23.70
CA VAL A 146 10.86 -7.13 23.90
C VAL A 146 11.94 -6.33 23.19
N ASN A 147 11.53 -5.42 22.31
CA ASN A 147 12.47 -4.57 21.55
C ASN A 147 13.04 -3.44 22.43
N SER A 148 13.98 -2.66 21.89
CA SER A 148 14.61 -1.54 22.61
C SER A 148 13.66 -0.40 22.98
N LYS A 149 12.43 -0.40 22.45
CA LYS A 149 11.37 0.57 22.76
C LYS A 149 10.38 0.06 23.81
N GLY A 150 10.56 -1.15 24.34
CA GLY A 150 9.70 -1.74 25.35
C GLY A 150 8.48 -2.49 24.80
N PHE A 151 8.38 -2.69 23.48
CA PHE A 151 7.24 -3.36 22.85
C PHE A 151 7.52 -4.83 22.53
N LYS A 152 6.49 -5.67 22.66
CA LYS A 152 6.56 -7.11 22.40
C LYS A 152 6.64 -7.40 20.90
N VAL A 153 7.53 -8.29 20.49
CA VAL A 153 7.72 -8.77 19.12
C VAL A 153 7.57 -10.29 19.10
N LEU A 154 6.59 -10.80 18.37
CA LEU A 154 6.28 -12.23 18.28
C LEU A 154 7.48 -13.06 17.78
N ASN A 155 7.59 -14.30 18.23
CA ASN A 155 8.58 -15.26 17.70
C ASN A 155 7.96 -16.10 16.58
N HIS A 156 8.68 -16.31 15.47
CA HIS A 156 8.32 -17.19 14.34
C HIS A 156 7.01 -16.87 13.57
N VAL A 157 6.11 -16.06 14.11
CA VAL A 157 4.81 -15.76 13.51
C VAL A 157 4.54 -14.27 13.42
N ARG A 158 3.73 -13.85 12.45
CA ARG A 158 3.25 -12.48 12.26
C ARG A 158 1.78 -12.49 11.85
N VAL A 159 1.15 -11.32 11.82
CA VAL A 159 -0.23 -11.15 11.33
C VAL A 159 -0.25 -10.29 10.07
N ILE A 160 -1.14 -10.60 9.14
CA ILE A 160 -1.55 -9.67 8.08
C ILE A 160 -3.06 -9.51 8.10
N GLN A 161 -3.55 -8.27 8.29
CA GLN A 161 -4.97 -7.97 8.17
C GLN A 161 -5.26 -7.51 6.74
N GLY A 162 -6.03 -8.30 5.99
CA GLY A 162 -6.41 -8.00 4.61
C GLY A 162 -7.86 -7.53 4.42
N ASP A 163 -8.73 -7.90 5.35
CA ASP A 163 -10.16 -7.57 5.32
C ASP A 163 -10.44 -6.23 6.01
N GLY A 164 -11.44 -5.49 5.51
CA GLY A 164 -11.89 -4.22 6.12
C GLY A 164 -10.88 -3.06 6.14
N ILE A 165 -9.72 -3.18 5.50
CA ILE A 165 -8.75 -2.08 5.37
C ILE A 165 -9.20 -1.15 4.25
N ASP A 166 -9.85 -0.05 4.63
CA ASP A 166 -10.50 0.87 3.69
C ASP A 166 -9.82 2.23 3.55
N ASP A 167 -9.19 2.73 4.61
CA ASP A 167 -8.48 4.01 4.61
C ASP A 167 -7.34 4.03 5.66
N GLU A 168 -6.62 5.16 5.72
CA GLU A 168 -5.52 5.37 6.66
C GLU A 168 -5.97 5.35 8.12
N LYS A 169 -7.20 5.79 8.44
CA LYS A 169 -7.69 5.87 9.82
C LYS A 169 -7.94 4.50 10.41
N VAL A 170 -8.40 3.55 9.58
CA VAL A 170 -8.52 2.14 10.01
C VAL A 170 -7.15 1.59 10.39
N ILE A 171 -6.14 1.83 9.56
CA ILE A 171 -4.76 1.39 9.83
C ILE A 171 -4.21 2.05 11.10
N GLU A 172 -4.36 3.36 11.24
CA GLU A 172 -3.92 4.12 12.43
C GLU A 172 -4.55 3.58 13.70
N GLN A 173 -5.87 3.33 13.69
CA GLN A 173 -6.57 2.82 14.86
C GLN A 173 -6.13 1.41 15.24
N ILE A 174 -5.90 0.51 14.28
CA ILE A 174 -5.39 -0.85 14.56
C ILE A 174 -3.98 -0.77 15.14
N LEU A 175 -3.11 0.08 14.57
CA LEU A 175 -1.76 0.28 15.07
C LEU A 175 -1.79 0.84 16.50
N GLN A 176 -2.68 1.81 16.79
CA GLN A 176 -2.86 2.35 18.13
C GLN A 176 -3.30 1.26 19.12
N ASN A 177 -4.34 0.49 18.78
CA ASN A 177 -4.83 -0.60 19.62
C ASN A 177 -3.74 -1.65 19.91
N LEU A 178 -2.94 -1.98 18.90
CA LEU A 178 -1.82 -2.91 19.03
C LEU A 178 -0.74 -2.38 19.98
N THR A 179 -0.40 -1.09 19.86
CA THR A 179 0.58 -0.44 20.73
C THR A 179 0.07 -0.27 22.16
N ASP A 180 -1.22 0.02 22.35
CA ASP A 180 -1.85 0.10 23.68
C ASP A 180 -1.85 -1.27 24.38
N ALA A 181 -1.95 -2.36 23.62
CA ALA A 181 -1.78 -3.74 24.11
C ALA A 181 -0.30 -4.11 24.38
N GLY A 182 0.65 -3.19 24.14
CA GLY A 182 2.07 -3.36 24.40
C GLY A 182 2.82 -4.14 23.31
N PHE A 183 2.27 -4.25 22.10
CA PHE A 183 2.90 -4.94 20.97
C PHE A 183 3.51 -3.96 19.97
N ALA A 184 4.64 -4.37 19.38
CA ALA A 184 5.31 -3.61 18.35
C ALA A 184 4.51 -3.66 17.05
N THR A 185 4.55 -2.56 16.29
CA THR A 185 3.94 -2.48 14.96
C THR A 185 4.58 -3.44 13.94
N ASP A 186 5.79 -3.93 14.21
CA ASP A 186 6.46 -5.01 13.45
C ASP A 186 5.70 -6.34 13.42
N ASN A 187 4.71 -6.53 14.31
CA ASN A 187 3.93 -7.76 14.37
C ASN A 187 2.86 -7.86 13.28
N ILE A 188 2.52 -6.75 12.63
CA ILE A 188 1.40 -6.67 11.70
C ILE A 188 1.79 -6.02 10.36
N ALA A 189 1.26 -6.58 9.28
CA ALA A 189 1.18 -5.94 7.98
C ALA A 189 -0.29 -5.78 7.57
N PHE A 190 -0.55 -4.92 6.59
CA PHE A 190 -1.89 -4.70 6.05
C PHE A 190 -1.93 -5.08 4.58
N GLY A 191 -2.98 -5.79 4.18
CA GLY A 191 -3.39 -5.95 2.80
C GLY A 191 -4.56 -5.03 2.52
N MET A 192 -4.55 -4.32 1.39
CA MET A 192 -5.60 -3.36 1.06
C MET A 192 -6.04 -3.54 -0.39
N GLY A 193 -7.34 -3.77 -0.56
CA GLY A 193 -7.96 -4.07 -1.85
C GLY A 193 -8.65 -2.86 -2.47
N GLY A 194 -9.99 -2.90 -2.50
CA GLY A 194 -10.81 -1.84 -3.07
C GLY A 194 -10.61 -0.47 -2.41
N GLY A 195 -10.34 -0.43 -1.10
CA GLY A 195 -9.95 0.80 -0.39
C GLY A 195 -8.75 1.50 -1.03
N LEU A 196 -7.75 0.73 -1.45
CA LEU A 196 -6.51 1.26 -2.01
C LEU A 196 -6.68 1.77 -3.44
N LEU A 197 -7.33 0.96 -4.30
CA LEU A 197 -7.30 1.18 -5.75
C LEU A 197 -8.63 1.64 -6.37
N GLN A 198 -9.75 1.55 -5.65
CA GLN A 198 -11.09 1.78 -6.23
C GLN A 198 -11.94 2.80 -5.46
N LYS A 199 -11.80 2.92 -4.14
CA LYS A 199 -12.53 3.89 -3.31
C LYS A 199 -11.87 5.29 -3.34
N VAL A 200 -11.41 5.69 -4.52
CA VAL A 200 -10.83 7.01 -4.79
C VAL A 200 -11.57 7.66 -5.96
N ASN A 201 -11.70 8.98 -5.93
CA ASN A 201 -12.33 9.75 -6.99
C ASN A 201 -11.54 11.03 -7.30
N ARG A 202 -11.84 11.64 -8.45
CA ARG A 202 -11.15 12.85 -8.93
C ARG A 202 -11.21 14.02 -7.93
N ASP A 203 -12.30 14.12 -7.17
CA ASP A 203 -12.57 15.24 -6.27
C ASP A 203 -11.83 15.15 -4.94
N ASP A 204 -11.34 13.97 -4.54
CA ASP A 204 -10.55 13.80 -3.30
C ASP A 204 -9.35 14.76 -3.25
N MET A 205 -8.67 14.94 -4.39
CA MET A 205 -7.57 15.89 -4.56
C MET A 205 -7.95 17.10 -5.43
N LYS A 206 -9.24 17.25 -5.77
CA LYS A 206 -9.80 18.31 -6.62
C LYS A 206 -9.06 18.47 -7.97
N PHE A 207 -8.65 17.37 -8.60
CA PHE A 207 -7.93 17.39 -9.87
C PHE A 207 -8.77 18.07 -10.96
N ALA A 208 -8.22 19.10 -11.62
CA ALA A 208 -8.96 19.90 -12.58
C ALA A 208 -8.09 20.36 -13.76
N MET A 209 -8.65 20.28 -14.97
CA MET A 209 -8.07 20.87 -16.18
C MET A 209 -8.87 22.11 -16.61
N LYS A 210 -8.20 23.22 -16.91
CA LYS A 210 -8.80 24.51 -17.31
C LYS A 210 -7.90 25.21 -18.33
N CYS A 211 -8.50 25.84 -19.33
CA CYS A 211 -7.78 26.76 -20.22
C CYS A 211 -7.41 28.04 -19.44
N SER A 212 -6.14 28.44 -19.47
CA SER A 212 -5.65 29.66 -18.81
C SER A 212 -5.22 30.75 -19.80
N ALA A 213 -4.92 30.40 -21.06
CA ALA A 213 -4.55 31.35 -22.11
C ALA A 213 -4.90 30.84 -23.51
N ILE A 214 -5.16 31.75 -24.43
CA ILE A 214 -5.42 31.47 -25.85
C ILE A 214 -4.65 32.45 -26.74
N LYS A 215 -4.16 32.00 -27.90
CA LYS A 215 -3.49 32.85 -28.88
C LYS A 215 -4.46 33.20 -30.01
N ILE A 216 -4.77 34.49 -30.20
CA ILE A 216 -5.69 35.00 -31.24
C ILE A 216 -4.94 36.05 -32.05
N ASN A 217 -4.88 35.89 -33.38
CA ASN A 217 -4.17 36.80 -34.29
C ASN A 217 -2.71 37.09 -33.88
N GLY A 218 -2.01 36.09 -33.34
CA GLY A 218 -0.63 36.23 -32.88
C GLY A 218 -0.48 36.69 -31.43
N GLU A 219 -1.55 37.16 -30.79
CA GLU A 219 -1.51 37.73 -29.43
C GLU A 219 -2.07 36.76 -28.39
N TRP A 220 -1.38 36.62 -27.25
CA TRP A 220 -1.88 35.85 -26.12
C TRP A 220 -2.90 36.64 -25.32
N ARG A 221 -4.00 35.98 -24.93
CA ARG A 221 -5.04 36.52 -24.06
C ARG A 221 -5.28 35.57 -22.89
N GLU A 222 -5.46 36.16 -21.71
CA GLU A 222 -5.82 35.39 -20.51
C GLU A 222 -7.24 34.83 -20.61
N VAL A 223 -7.42 33.59 -20.15
CA VAL A 223 -8.73 32.92 -20.06
C VAL A 223 -8.89 32.45 -18.63
N TYR A 224 -10.03 32.74 -18.01
CA TYR A 224 -10.34 32.22 -16.68
C TYR A 224 -11.83 32.23 -16.40
N LYS A 225 -12.24 31.40 -15.45
CA LYS A 225 -13.57 31.46 -14.84
C LYS A 225 -13.48 32.08 -13.45
N ASP A 226 -14.48 32.86 -13.09
CA ASP A 226 -14.60 33.47 -11.77
C ASP A 226 -16.09 33.54 -11.38
N PRO A 227 -16.71 32.39 -11.05
CA PRO A 227 -18.14 32.35 -10.76
C PRO A 227 -18.44 33.04 -9.42
N LYS A 228 -19.29 34.08 -9.46
CA LYS A 228 -19.69 34.87 -8.28
C LYS A 228 -20.32 34.02 -7.16
N THR A 229 -20.98 32.93 -7.52
CA THR A 229 -21.66 32.03 -6.58
C THR A 229 -20.73 31.00 -5.93
N ASP A 230 -19.49 30.86 -6.40
CA ASP A 230 -18.53 29.89 -5.87
C ASP A 230 -17.08 30.35 -6.11
N PRO A 231 -16.55 31.27 -5.29
CA PRO A 231 -15.20 31.80 -5.45
C PRO A 231 -14.09 30.73 -5.45
N ASN A 232 -14.33 29.57 -4.83
CA ASN A 232 -13.38 28.45 -4.81
C ASN A 232 -13.17 27.83 -6.20
N LYS A 233 -14.06 28.10 -7.16
CA LYS A 233 -13.93 27.65 -8.55
C LYS A 233 -13.22 28.66 -9.45
N ARG A 234 -12.63 29.73 -8.91
CA ARG A 234 -11.80 30.66 -9.68
C ARG A 234 -10.56 29.95 -10.21
N SER A 235 -10.30 30.06 -11.51
CA SER A 235 -9.11 29.45 -12.14
C SER A 235 -7.95 30.45 -12.24
N LYS A 236 -6.72 29.92 -12.28
CA LYS A 236 -5.54 30.68 -12.69
C LYS A 236 -5.68 31.12 -14.17
N ARG A 237 -4.89 32.12 -14.56
CA ARG A 237 -5.00 32.80 -15.87
C ARG A 237 -3.62 33.15 -16.42
N GLY A 238 -3.52 33.28 -17.73
CA GLY A 238 -2.27 33.50 -18.45
C GLY A 238 -1.45 32.22 -18.67
N LYS A 239 -0.28 32.39 -19.27
CA LYS A 239 0.76 31.34 -19.30
C LYS A 239 1.40 31.27 -17.91
N LEU A 240 1.63 30.06 -17.41
CA LEU A 240 2.00 29.81 -16.01
C LEU A 240 3.38 29.15 -15.90
N ALA A 241 4.07 29.46 -14.81
CA ALA A 241 5.30 28.80 -14.35
C ALA A 241 5.08 28.20 -12.96
N LEU A 242 5.71 27.07 -12.67
CA LEU A 242 5.84 26.54 -11.31
C LEU A 242 7.22 26.96 -10.79
N VAL A 243 7.26 27.60 -9.63
CA VAL A 243 8.49 28.16 -9.04
C VAL A 243 8.70 27.55 -7.66
N HIS A 244 9.96 27.32 -7.30
CA HIS A 244 10.35 26.76 -6.01
C HIS A 244 11.40 27.65 -5.32
N GLU A 245 10.98 28.79 -4.80
CA GLU A 245 11.80 29.79 -4.10
C GLU A 245 11.19 30.07 -2.72
N GLY A 246 11.66 29.37 -1.68
CA GLY A 246 11.06 29.44 -0.33
C GLY A 246 9.74 28.66 -0.17
N GLY A 247 9.24 28.05 -1.24
CA GLY A 247 8.01 27.24 -1.27
C GLY A 247 7.57 26.98 -2.71
N TRP A 248 6.54 26.14 -2.91
CA TRP A 248 5.98 25.89 -4.24
C TRP A 248 4.91 26.92 -4.58
N GLU A 249 5.12 27.65 -5.69
CA GLU A 249 4.18 28.66 -6.16
C GLU A 249 3.91 28.55 -7.66
N THR A 250 2.69 28.87 -8.09
CA THR A 250 2.35 28.99 -9.51
C THR A 250 2.14 30.44 -9.88
N LEU A 251 3.04 30.97 -10.70
CA LEU A 251 3.15 32.39 -11.07
C LEU A 251 2.98 32.60 -12.58
N PRO A 252 2.68 33.83 -13.04
CA PRO A 252 2.67 34.16 -14.47
C PRO A 252 4.05 33.98 -15.11
N LEU A 253 4.10 33.35 -16.28
CA LEU A 253 5.34 33.14 -17.04
C LEU A 253 5.77 34.38 -17.84
N ASP A 254 4.81 35.08 -18.47
CA ASP A 254 5.13 36.21 -19.34
C ASP A 254 5.67 37.41 -18.55
N GLY A 255 6.69 38.07 -19.12
CA GLY A 255 7.27 39.28 -18.54
C GLY A 255 8.10 39.06 -17.27
N ASN A 256 8.36 37.79 -16.89
CA ASN A 256 9.08 37.44 -15.68
C ASN A 256 10.26 36.50 -15.98
N GLN A 257 11.25 36.48 -15.09
CA GLN A 257 12.47 35.67 -15.22
C GLN A 257 12.53 34.49 -14.23
N TRP A 258 11.37 33.95 -13.85
CA TRP A 258 11.31 32.82 -12.92
C TRP A 258 12.06 31.60 -13.46
N ARG A 259 12.70 30.86 -12.55
CA ARG A 259 13.08 29.48 -12.86
C ARG A 259 11.82 28.61 -12.86
N ASN A 260 11.36 28.24 -14.05
CA ASN A 260 10.21 27.36 -14.21
C ASN A 260 10.59 25.89 -14.01
N GLU A 261 9.98 25.24 -13.03
CA GLU A 261 10.19 23.82 -12.71
C GLU A 261 9.37 22.88 -13.61
N LEU A 262 8.39 23.38 -14.36
CA LEU A 262 7.69 22.60 -15.37
C LEU A 262 8.62 22.30 -16.55
N ARG A 263 8.72 21.03 -16.92
CA ARG A 263 9.52 20.56 -18.05
C ARG A 263 8.61 20.09 -19.16
N GLU A 264 8.99 20.39 -20.39
CA GLU A 264 8.29 19.88 -21.55
C GLU A 264 8.53 18.38 -21.70
N THR A 265 7.47 17.58 -21.60
CA THR A 265 7.57 16.12 -21.67
C THR A 265 7.12 15.57 -23.02
N TYR A 266 6.24 16.28 -23.72
CA TYR A 266 5.65 15.85 -24.98
C TYR A 266 5.49 17.04 -25.93
N ARG A 267 5.88 16.85 -27.19
CA ARG A 267 5.72 17.86 -28.25
C ARG A 267 5.38 17.17 -29.57
N ASN A 268 4.28 17.58 -30.20
CA ASN A 268 3.91 17.21 -31.57
C ASN A 268 3.90 15.70 -31.90
N GLY A 269 3.47 14.83 -30.98
CA GLY A 269 3.46 13.38 -31.23
C GLY A 269 4.58 12.62 -30.53
N GLU A 270 5.60 13.33 -30.03
CA GLU A 270 6.83 12.74 -29.53
C GLU A 270 6.99 12.97 -28.02
N LEU A 271 7.36 11.91 -27.31
CA LEU A 271 7.81 11.98 -25.93
C LEU A 271 9.28 12.43 -25.91
N LEU A 272 9.56 13.57 -25.27
CA LEU A 272 10.90 14.18 -25.29
C LEU A 272 11.83 13.60 -24.22
N HIS A 273 11.25 13.12 -23.12
CA HIS A 273 11.97 12.61 -21.97
C HIS A 273 11.26 11.40 -21.39
N GLU A 274 11.98 10.28 -21.29
CA GLU A 274 11.55 9.13 -20.51
C GLU A 274 11.99 9.30 -19.05
N VAL A 275 11.19 8.78 -18.13
CA VAL A 275 11.49 8.77 -16.70
C VAL A 275 11.47 7.32 -16.23
N THR A 276 12.52 6.90 -15.54
CA THR A 276 12.56 5.55 -14.96
C THR A 276 11.77 5.48 -13.67
N PHE A 277 11.32 4.29 -13.28
CA PHE A 277 10.53 4.14 -12.07
C PHE A 277 11.31 4.49 -10.81
N ASP A 278 12.63 4.28 -10.82
CA ASP A 278 13.51 4.72 -9.71
C ASP A 278 13.56 6.25 -9.60
N GLN A 279 13.57 6.97 -10.73
CA GLN A 279 13.48 8.44 -10.73
C GLN A 279 12.11 8.92 -10.21
N VAL A 280 11.03 8.20 -10.49
CA VAL A 280 9.69 8.50 -9.92
C VAL A 280 9.67 8.29 -8.40
N ARG A 281 10.34 7.25 -7.89
CA ARG A 281 10.39 6.92 -6.45
C ARG A 281 11.30 7.84 -5.64
N GLU A 282 12.36 8.38 -6.26
CA GLU A 282 13.41 9.12 -5.56
C GLU A 282 12.87 10.32 -4.75
N PRO A 283 11.95 11.17 -5.25
CA PRO A 283 11.37 12.25 -4.46
C PRO A 283 10.61 11.77 -3.23
N SER A 284 9.81 10.70 -3.36
CA SER A 284 9.07 10.11 -2.23
C SER A 284 10.04 9.59 -1.16
N LYS A 285 11.09 8.85 -1.56
CA LYS A 285 12.15 8.37 -0.65
C LYS A 285 12.86 9.52 0.07
N LYS A 286 13.21 10.59 -0.66
CA LYS A 286 13.84 11.80 -0.08
C LYS A 286 12.93 12.50 0.91
N TRP A 287 11.62 12.56 0.63
CA TRP A 287 10.66 13.17 1.54
C TRP A 287 10.50 12.35 2.82
N LEU A 288 10.37 11.02 2.72
CA LEU A 288 10.27 10.10 3.86
C LEU A 288 11.52 10.16 4.74
N ALA A 289 12.72 10.20 4.15
CA ALA A 289 13.98 10.28 4.91
C ALA A 289 14.16 11.60 5.69
N ARG A 290 13.41 12.64 5.34
CA ARG A 290 13.42 13.94 6.04
C ARG A 290 12.34 14.06 7.11
N GLN A 291 11.36 13.15 7.11
CA GLN A 291 10.36 13.17 8.17
C GLN A 291 11.07 12.88 9.48
N PRO A 292 10.72 13.59 10.57
CA PRO A 292 11.19 13.19 11.87
C PRO A 292 10.82 11.72 12.02
N VAL A 293 11.79 10.90 12.42
CA VAL A 293 11.47 9.61 13.01
C VAL A 293 10.72 9.96 14.28
N ALA A 294 9.41 10.16 14.18
CA ALA A 294 8.55 9.98 15.32
C ALA A 294 9.03 8.66 15.92
N MET A 295 9.27 8.61 17.23
CA MET A 295 9.48 7.34 17.91
C MET A 295 8.20 6.53 17.71
N ALA A 296 8.05 5.92 16.54
CA ALA A 296 6.94 5.08 16.17
C ALA A 296 7.05 3.90 17.11
N ALA A 297 6.03 3.73 17.94
CA ALA A 297 5.89 2.66 18.90
C ALA A 297 6.19 1.29 18.26
#